data_AF-A0A0V0WI92-F1
#
_entry.id   AF-A0A0V0WI92-F1
#
_cell.length_a   1.000
_cell.length_b   1.000
_cell.length_c   1.000
_cell.angle_alpha   90.00
_cell.angle_beta   90.00
_cell.angle_gamma   90.00
#
_symmetry.space_group_name_H-M   'P 1'
#
loop_
_entity.id
_entity.type
_entity.pdbx_description
1 polymer ?
#
loop_
_entity_poly.entity_id
_entity_poly.type
_entity_poly.pdbx_seq_one_letter_code
_entity_poly.pdbx_strand_id
1 'polypeptide(L)'
;MGREVGSSLFCFDRQLTLLSYIPKRKKCVLLLSIMHHDDAVNEDQEGKADIVLFYNETKSGVDTLDQLVRVYTCKRRTRRWPMVLWFTTLDCAGLAAYIGTPERRSIEDYF
;
A
#
# COMPACT_ATOMS: atom_id res chain seq x y z
N MET A 1 19.50 20.30 -16.21
CA MET A 1 19.70 19.90 -14.80
C MET A 1 18.56 18.99 -14.41
N GLY A 2 18.85 17.80 -13.91
CA GLY A 2 17.83 16.85 -13.42
C GLY A 2 18.24 16.37 -12.05
N ARG A 3 17.27 16.24 -11.14
CA ARG A 3 17.50 15.70 -9.79
C ARG A 3 18.03 14.26 -9.85
N GLU A 4 18.90 13.93 -8.91
CA GLU A 4 19.55 12.62 -8.84
C GLU A 4 18.59 11.51 -8.38
N VAL A 5 18.88 10.27 -8.80
CA VAL A 5 18.13 9.10 -8.34
C VAL A 5 18.45 8.87 -6.87
N GLY A 6 17.42 8.63 -6.06
CA GLY A 6 17.53 8.55 -4.61
C GLY A 6 17.27 9.88 -3.90
N SER A 7 17.30 11.01 -4.61
CA SER A 7 17.08 12.32 -3.96
C SER A 7 15.64 12.51 -3.47
N SER A 8 15.51 13.07 -2.26
CA SER A 8 14.27 13.50 -1.62
C SER A 8 14.24 15.03 -1.48
N LEU A 9 13.06 15.63 -1.59
CA LEU A 9 12.80 17.03 -1.25
C LEU A 9 11.55 17.10 -0.40
N PHE A 10 11.61 17.88 0.68
CA PHE A 10 10.51 18.05 1.63
C PHE A 10 9.95 19.46 1.54
N CYS A 11 8.63 19.57 1.66
CA CYS A 11 7.91 20.82 1.79
C CYS A 11 6.99 20.70 3.00
N PHE A 12 7.11 21.65 3.93
CA PHE A 12 6.39 21.65 5.19
C PHE A 12 5.35 22.76 5.21
N ASP A 13 4.12 22.43 5.57
CA ASP A 13 3.04 23.38 5.80
C ASP A 13 2.25 23.03 7.05
N ARG A 14 2.49 23.75 8.16
CA ARG A 14 1.84 23.59 9.48
C ARG A 14 1.84 22.16 10.02
N GLN A 15 0.93 21.33 9.56
CA GLN A 15 0.72 19.92 9.95
C GLN A 15 0.90 18.94 8.79
N LEU A 16 1.20 19.42 7.59
CA LEU A 16 1.36 18.63 6.38
C LEU A 16 2.82 18.62 5.97
N THR A 17 3.30 17.45 5.58
CA THR A 17 4.62 17.27 4.98
C THR A 17 4.47 16.61 3.63
N LEU A 18 4.87 17.32 2.59
CA LEU A 18 4.90 16.81 1.23
C LEU A 18 6.34 16.40 0.88
N LEU A 19 6.51 15.13 0.54
CA LEU A 19 7.76 14.56 0.08
C LEU A 19 7.71 14.35 -1.44
N SER A 20 8.76 14.79 -2.12
CA SER A 20 9.04 14.46 -3.52
C SER A 20 10.30 13.60 -3.61
N TYR A 21 10.14 12.34 -4.04
CA TYR A 21 11.20 11.34 -4.09
C TYR A 21 11.40 10.80 -5.51
N ILE A 22 12.65 10.60 -5.94
CA ILE A 22 13.00 10.05 -7.26
C ILE A 22 13.57 8.64 -7.11
N PRO A 23 12.74 7.58 -7.14
CA PRO A 23 13.23 6.21 -7.02
C PRO A 23 14.04 5.74 -8.23
N LYS A 24 13.72 6.24 -9.43
CA LYS A 24 14.33 5.82 -10.70
C LYS A 24 14.41 7.01 -11.65
N ARG A 25 15.34 6.98 -12.61
CA ARG A 25 15.44 8.05 -13.63
C ARG A 25 14.09 8.26 -14.31
N LYS A 26 13.68 9.53 -14.41
CA LYS A 26 12.40 9.98 -15.00
C LYS A 26 11.13 9.50 -14.26
N LYS A 27 11.24 8.96 -13.04
CA LYS A 27 10.10 8.63 -12.18
C LYS A 27 10.16 9.45 -10.90
N CYS A 28 9.10 10.18 -10.60
CA CYS A 28 8.93 10.96 -9.37
C CYS A 28 7.73 10.41 -8.60
N VAL A 29 7.88 10.24 -7.30
CA VAL A 29 6.83 9.83 -6.36
C VAL A 29 6.58 11.01 -5.43
N LEU A 30 5.30 11.37 -5.28
CA LEU A 30 4.85 12.39 -4.35
C LEU A 30 4.09 11.70 -3.21
N LEU A 31 4.46 12.01 -1.98
CA LEU A 31 3.86 11.47 -0.77
C LEU A 31 3.46 12.63 0.13
N LEU A 32 2.22 12.65 0.56
CA LEU A 32 1.72 13.61 1.55
C LEU A 32 1.51 12.88 2.87
N SER A 33 2.08 13.40 3.94
CA SER A 33 1.89 12.87 5.29
C SER A 33 1.38 13.95 6.23
N ILE A 34 0.54 13.54 7.17
CA ILE A 34 0.07 14.37 8.29
C ILE A 34 0.66 13.93 9.63
N MET A 35 1.48 12.86 9.62
CA MET A 35 2.02 12.21 10.82
C MET A 35 3.52 12.44 10.99
N HIS A 36 4.23 12.70 9.89
CA HIS A 36 5.66 12.98 9.90
C HIS A 36 5.84 14.48 9.68
N HIS A 37 6.49 15.17 10.61
CA HIS A 37 6.68 16.63 10.59
C HIS A 37 8.14 17.04 10.43
N ASP A 38 9.02 16.07 10.17
CA ASP A 38 10.46 16.21 9.97
C ASP A 38 10.90 15.65 8.61
N ASP A 39 12.14 15.95 8.24
CA ASP A 39 12.84 15.45 7.06
C ASP A 39 13.72 14.24 7.39
N ALA A 40 13.32 13.43 8.38
CA ALA A 40 14.09 12.27 8.80
C ALA A 40 14.30 11.28 7.63
N VAL A 41 15.57 10.94 7.42
CA VAL A 41 16.02 9.98 6.42
C VAL A 41 16.78 8.88 7.13
N ASN A 42 16.41 7.64 6.85
CA ASN A 42 17.04 6.48 7.45
C ASN A 42 18.25 6.04 6.60
N GLU A 43 19.46 6.30 7.08
CA GLU A 43 20.71 5.92 6.40
C GLU A 43 20.88 4.40 6.28
N ASP A 44 20.35 3.63 7.25
CA ASP A 44 20.42 2.16 7.24
C ASP A 44 19.51 1.53 6.16
N GLN A 45 18.51 2.27 5.65
CA GLN A 45 17.56 1.81 4.64
C GLN A 45 17.73 2.52 3.28
N GLU A 46 18.96 2.48 2.75
CA GLU A 46 19.32 3.06 1.44
C GLU A 46 19.13 4.59 1.37
N GLY A 47 19.09 5.29 2.50
CA GLY A 47 18.83 6.72 2.55
C GLY A 47 17.40 7.09 2.13
N LYS A 48 16.42 6.21 2.37
CA LYS A 48 15.00 6.51 2.13
C LYS A 48 14.45 7.36 3.28
N ALA A 49 13.60 8.31 2.92
CA ALA A 49 12.85 9.10 3.90
C ALA A 49 11.87 8.20 4.67
N ASP A 50 11.69 8.47 5.97
CA ASP A 50 10.82 7.66 6.84
C ASP A 50 9.37 7.60 6.33
N ILE A 51 8.88 8.69 5.72
CA ILE A 51 7.57 8.75 5.06
C ILE A 51 7.43 7.65 3.98
N VAL A 52 8.48 7.37 3.22
CA VAL A 52 8.48 6.33 2.18
C VAL A 52 8.41 4.95 2.81
N LEU A 53 9.17 4.74 3.88
CA LEU A 53 9.23 3.46 4.60
C LEU A 53 7.87 3.15 5.23
N PHE A 54 7.34 4.10 6.00
CA PHE A 54 6.03 4.00 6.61
C PHE A 54 4.91 3.78 5.59
N TYR A 55 4.96 4.48 4.45
CA TYR A 55 4.02 4.25 3.35
C TYR A 55 4.11 2.83 2.80
N ASN A 56 5.31 2.31 2.57
CA ASN A 56 5.49 0.96 2.03
C ASN A 56 5.02 -0.12 3.01
N GLU A 57 5.27 0.04 4.31
CA GLU A 57 4.78 -0.87 5.35
C GLU A 57 3.24 -0.93 5.36
N THR A 58 2.59 0.24 5.34
CA THR A 58 1.12 0.35 5.45
C THR A 58 0.38 0.06 4.15
N LYS A 59 1.01 0.27 2.99
CA LYS A 59 0.40 0.02 1.67
C LYS A 59 0.06 -1.46 1.45
N SER A 60 0.84 -2.35 2.06
CA SER A 60 0.75 -3.81 1.83
C SER A 60 -0.66 -4.39 2.04
N GLY A 61 -1.43 -3.88 3.00
CA GLY A 61 -2.72 -4.48 3.37
C GLY A 61 -3.75 -4.58 2.23
N VAL A 62 -3.78 -3.61 1.30
CA VAL A 62 -4.71 -3.66 0.16
C VAL A 62 -4.23 -4.62 -0.92
N ASP A 63 -2.91 -4.66 -1.16
CA ASP A 63 -2.32 -5.55 -2.16
C ASP A 63 -2.47 -7.02 -1.74
N THR A 64 -2.31 -7.32 -0.44
CA THR A 64 -2.55 -8.67 0.11
C THR A 64 -4.00 -9.10 -0.06
N LEU A 65 -4.96 -8.19 0.15
CA LEU A 65 -6.38 -8.46 -0.08
C LEU A 65 -6.68 -8.71 -1.56
N ASP A 66 -6.13 -7.91 -2.48
CA ASP A 66 -6.31 -8.11 -3.92
C ASP A 66 -5.73 -9.45 -4.38
N GLN A 67 -4.56 -9.83 -3.86
CA GLN A 67 -3.94 -11.12 -4.15
C GLN A 67 -4.81 -12.30 -3.66
N LEU A 68 -5.31 -12.24 -2.41
CA LEU A 68 -6.16 -13.29 -1.85
C LEU A 68 -7.51 -13.39 -2.58
N VAL A 69 -8.15 -12.26 -2.86
CA VAL A 69 -9.39 -12.24 -3.65
C VAL A 69 -9.14 -12.81 -5.04
N ARG A 70 -8.00 -12.53 -5.68
CA ARG A 70 -7.68 -13.08 -7.00
C ARG A 70 -7.48 -14.60 -7.01
N VAL A 71 -6.93 -15.18 -5.93
CA VAL A 71 -6.73 -16.62 -5.81
C VAL A 71 -8.02 -17.35 -5.42
N TYR A 72 -8.81 -16.77 -4.52
CA TYR A 72 -9.99 -17.42 -3.90
C TYR A 72 -11.35 -16.85 -4.38
N THR A 73 -11.37 -16.05 -5.44
CA THR A 73 -12.59 -15.42 -5.99
C THR A 73 -13.62 -16.44 -6.45
N CYS A 74 -14.89 -16.23 -6.06
CA CYS A 74 -16.03 -16.97 -6.57
C CYS A 74 -16.73 -16.29 -7.77
N LYS A 75 -16.16 -15.19 -8.29
CA LYS A 75 -16.72 -14.43 -9.42
C LYS A 75 -16.93 -15.30 -10.65
N ARG A 76 -18.13 -15.24 -11.23
CA ARG A 76 -18.46 -15.84 -12.52
C ARG A 76 -18.69 -14.76 -13.57
N ARG A 77 -18.38 -15.08 -14.84
CA ARG A 77 -18.68 -14.21 -15.97
C ARG A 77 -20.18 -13.92 -16.02
N THR A 78 -20.54 -12.64 -15.90
CA THR A 78 -21.93 -12.17 -15.89
C THR A 78 -22.08 -10.96 -16.80
N ARG A 79 -23.28 -10.77 -17.36
CA ARG A 79 -23.64 -9.57 -18.14
C ARG A 79 -24.42 -8.56 -17.30
N ARG A 80 -24.64 -8.84 -16.02
CA ARG A 80 -25.40 -8.01 -15.09
C ARG A 80 -24.43 -7.35 -14.12
N TRP A 81 -24.22 -6.04 -14.24
CA TRP A 81 -23.31 -5.29 -13.37
C TRP A 81 -23.60 -5.44 -11.86
N PRO A 82 -24.86 -5.50 -11.38
CA PRO A 82 -25.13 -5.73 -9.95
C PRO A 82 -24.56 -7.05 -9.41
N MET A 83 -24.47 -8.08 -10.25
CA MET A 83 -23.87 -9.37 -9.84
C MET A 83 -22.36 -9.25 -9.59
N VAL A 84 -21.68 -8.31 -10.25
CA VAL A 84 -20.24 -8.06 -10.02
C VAL A 84 -20.01 -7.48 -8.62
N LEU A 85 -20.88 -6.57 -8.18
CA LEU A 85 -20.87 -6.04 -6.82
C LEU A 85 -21.13 -7.16 -5.81
N TRP A 86 -22.16 -7.99 -6.04
CA TRP A 86 -22.49 -9.11 -5.17
C TRP A 86 -21.33 -10.08 -4.97
N PHE A 87 -20.66 -10.52 -6.04
CA PHE A 87 -19.51 -11.40 -5.92
C PHE A 87 -18.33 -10.74 -5.19
N THR A 88 -18.10 -9.44 -5.40
CA THR A 88 -17.04 -8.71 -4.70
C THR A 88 -17.32 -8.63 -3.21
N THR A 89 -18.58 -8.39 -2.81
CA THR A 89 -18.99 -8.40 -1.40
C THR A 89 -18.80 -9.78 -0.77
N LEU A 90 -19.11 -10.86 -1.49
CA LEU A 90 -18.89 -12.23 -1.01
C LEU A 90 -17.40 -12.54 -0.80
N ASP A 91 -16.54 -12.18 -1.75
CA ASP A 91 -15.10 -12.41 -1.64
C ASP A 91 -14.51 -11.64 -0.43
N CYS A 92 -14.91 -10.37 -0.22
CA CYS A 92 -14.51 -9.59 0.95
C CYS A 92 -15.03 -10.17 2.27
N ALA A 93 -16.30 -10.63 2.30
CA ALA A 93 -16.90 -11.21 3.49
C ALA A 93 -16.25 -12.55 3.87
N GLY A 94 -15.90 -13.38 2.89
CA GLY A 94 -15.18 -14.64 3.12
C GLY A 94 -13.79 -14.41 3.72
N LEU A 95 -13.05 -13.43 3.19
CA LEU A 95 -11.75 -13.06 3.74
C LEU A 95 -11.86 -12.45 5.15
N ALA A 96 -12.83 -11.58 5.38
CA ALA A 96 -13.07 -11.01 6.71
C ALA A 96 -13.46 -12.08 7.74
N ALA A 97 -14.27 -13.06 7.34
CA ALA A 97 -14.60 -14.21 8.18
C ALA A 97 -13.36 -15.05 8.50
N TYR A 98 -12.50 -15.31 7.52
CA TYR A 98 -11.25 -16.04 7.71
C TYR A 98 -10.31 -15.35 8.71
N ILE A 99 -10.11 -14.04 8.56
CA ILE A 99 -9.28 -13.24 9.48
C ILE A 99 -9.88 -13.17 10.89
N GLY A 100 -11.22 -13.07 10.99
CA GLY A 100 -11.92 -12.96 12.27
C GLY A 100 -12.05 -14.27 13.05
N THR A 101 -11.88 -15.42 12.40
CA THR A 101 -11.86 -16.72 13.10
C THR A 101 -10.57 -16.88 13.92
N PRO A 102 -10.66 -17.19 15.24
CA PRO A 102 -9.51 -17.22 16.15
C PRO A 102 -8.54 -18.40 15.96
N GLU A 103 -8.74 -19.23 14.93
CA GLU A 103 -7.80 -20.28 14.57
C GLU A 103 -6.54 -19.62 14.00
N ARG A 104 -5.48 -19.49 14.81
CA ARG A 104 -4.18 -18.99 14.39
C ARG A 104 -3.61 -19.88 13.27
N ARG A 105 -3.90 -19.55 12.02
CA ARG A 105 -3.15 -20.06 10.87
C ARG A 105 -2.47 -18.88 10.22
N SER A 106 -1.15 -18.90 10.27
CA SER A 106 -0.27 -17.95 9.60
C SER A 106 -0.69 -17.88 8.14
N ILE A 107 -0.90 -16.65 7.64
CA ILE A 107 -1.19 -16.41 6.21
C ILE A 107 -0.04 -16.93 5.33
N GLU A 108 1.15 -17.11 5.91
CA GLU A 108 2.35 -17.71 5.31
C GLU A 108 2.22 -19.21 5.02
N ASP A 109 1.29 -19.94 5.64
CA ASP A 109 1.16 -21.40 5.42
C ASP A 109 0.60 -21.76 4.04
N TYR A 110 0.19 -20.75 3.26
CA TYR A 110 -0.41 -20.90 1.94
C TYR A 110 0.41 -20.26 0.79
N PHE A 111 1.65 -19.82 1.06
CA PHE A 111 2.58 -19.26 0.06
C PHE A 111 3.92 -20.00 0.01
#